data_AF-A0A7L3A9Y6-F1
#
_entry.id   AF-A0A7L3A9Y6-F1
#
_cell.length_a   1.000
_cell.length_b   1.000
_cell.length_c   1.000
_cell.angle_alpha   90.00
_cell.angle_beta   90.00
_cell.angle_gamma   90.00
#
_symmetry.space_group_name_H-M   'P 1'
#
loop_
_entity.id
_entity.type
_entity.pdbx_description
1 polymer ?
#
loop_
_entity_poly.entity_id
_entity_poly.type
_entity_poly.pdbx_seq_one_letter_code
_entity_poly.pdbx_strand_id
1 'polypeptide(L)'
;MALEEKREKRPPVTPMMIEEEAALRNGSRGLPPGPWAEAAGPRPRTTERHIAVHKRLVLGFAVSILALLAVTMIAVLLSVRFEECGAAADGAEEEEEEEEEEWQRRRELPPWARPRLPRHLRPLHYNLMLSAFMENFTFSGEVNVQLEVRNASRYIVLHAHRMHIEAVRVAEDKLAGGVRVARTFFYPQTQVFVVVLNRSLEVQKSYNLKIIYNALIENELLGFFRSSYVLHGERR
;
A
#
# COMPACT_ATOMS: atom_id res chain seq x y z
N MET A 1 33.99 22.24 -12.34
CA MET A 1 34.50 21.26 -13.31
C MET A 1 35.52 20.40 -12.59
N ALA A 2 35.11 19.20 -12.17
CA ALA A 2 35.96 18.21 -11.53
C ALA A 2 35.74 16.91 -12.29
N LEU A 3 36.80 16.35 -12.87
CA LEU A 3 36.89 14.94 -13.25
C LEU A 3 38.35 14.49 -13.09
N GLU A 4 38.52 13.45 -12.29
CA GLU A 4 39.71 12.62 -12.15
C GLU A 4 40.11 12.00 -13.49
N GLU A 5 41.39 11.63 -13.65
CA GLU A 5 41.73 10.21 -13.84
C GLU A 5 43.21 9.95 -13.59
N LYS A 6 43.47 8.94 -12.74
CA LYS A 6 44.77 8.54 -12.21
C LYS A 6 45.26 7.34 -13.03
N ARG A 7 46.40 7.51 -13.70
CA ARG A 7 47.07 6.53 -14.56
C ARG A 7 47.73 5.42 -13.74
N GLU A 8 47.24 4.18 -13.86
CA GLU A 8 47.86 3.00 -13.25
C GLU A 8 48.53 2.09 -14.30
N LYS A 9 49.74 1.64 -13.97
CA LYS A 9 50.68 0.90 -14.82
C LYS A 9 50.50 -0.61 -14.62
N ARG A 10 50.43 -1.38 -15.71
CA ARG A 10 50.59 -2.85 -15.69
C ARG A 10 52.07 -3.25 -15.64
N PRO A 11 52.41 -4.38 -15.00
CA PRO A 11 53.55 -5.21 -15.36
C PRO A 11 53.14 -6.56 -16.01
N PRO A 12 54.09 -7.29 -16.62
CA PRO A 12 53.80 -8.20 -17.73
C PRO A 12 53.64 -9.69 -17.35
N VAL A 13 53.09 -10.40 -18.33
CA VAL A 13 52.74 -11.82 -18.39
C VAL A 13 53.95 -12.68 -18.78
N THR A 14 54.04 -13.90 -18.24
CA THR A 14 54.75 -15.03 -18.86
C THR A 14 53.84 -16.27 -18.92
N PRO A 15 54.06 -17.19 -19.88
CA PRO A 15 53.03 -18.09 -20.39
C PRO A 15 53.10 -19.50 -19.77
N MET A 16 51.95 -20.16 -19.69
CA MET A 16 51.85 -21.60 -19.41
C MET A 16 51.04 -22.24 -20.54
N MET A 17 51.69 -23.20 -21.20
CA MET A 17 51.22 -23.97 -22.34
C MET A 17 50.16 -24.99 -21.91
N ILE A 18 49.09 -25.14 -22.69
CA ILE A 18 48.29 -26.36 -22.76
C ILE A 18 47.96 -26.64 -24.24
N GLU A 19 48.11 -27.92 -24.57
CA GLU A 19 47.77 -28.70 -25.77
C GLU A 19 46.48 -28.28 -26.48
N GLU A 20 46.39 -28.48 -27.80
CA GLU A 20 46.00 -29.76 -28.42
C GLU A 20 45.87 -29.60 -29.94
N GLU A 21 46.32 -30.62 -30.66
CA GLU A 21 46.23 -30.76 -32.11
C GLU A 21 44.83 -31.16 -32.59
N ALA A 22 44.41 -30.70 -33.77
CA ALA A 22 43.67 -31.56 -34.72
C ALA A 22 43.55 -30.95 -36.14
N ALA A 23 43.82 -31.82 -37.12
CA ALA A 23 43.19 -31.94 -38.43
C ALA A 23 43.59 -30.98 -39.56
N LEU A 24 44.56 -31.42 -40.37
CA LEU A 24 44.64 -31.14 -41.80
C LEU A 24 44.48 -32.43 -42.61
N ARG A 25 43.60 -32.36 -43.61
CA ARG A 25 43.19 -33.43 -44.52
C ARG A 25 43.97 -33.35 -45.85
N ASN A 26 44.30 -34.55 -46.34
CA ASN A 26 44.47 -34.98 -47.74
C ASN A 26 45.61 -34.40 -48.60
N GLY A 27 46.44 -35.30 -49.16
CA GLY A 27 47.29 -34.95 -50.30
C GLY A 27 48.40 -35.90 -50.79
N SER A 28 48.10 -37.19 -50.99
CA SER A 28 48.69 -38.07 -52.06
C SER A 28 50.18 -38.51 -52.09
N ARG A 29 50.31 -39.82 -52.39
CA ARG A 29 51.34 -40.59 -53.14
C ARG A 29 52.59 -41.18 -52.43
N GLY A 30 52.64 -42.52 -52.42
CA GLY A 30 53.88 -43.33 -52.59
C GLY A 30 54.14 -44.46 -51.57
N LEU A 31 53.82 -45.72 -51.92
CA LEU A 31 54.19 -47.01 -51.28
C LEU A 31 55.68 -47.41 -51.54
N PRO A 32 56.29 -48.54 -51.02
CA PRO A 32 55.81 -49.77 -50.29
C PRO A 32 56.74 -50.28 -49.13
N PRO A 33 56.76 -51.57 -48.64
CA PRO A 33 55.72 -52.43 -48.01
C PRO A 33 56.08 -53.19 -46.68
N GLY A 34 55.05 -53.73 -45.96
CA GLY A 34 55.00 -54.98 -45.13
C GLY A 34 55.11 -54.88 -43.58
N PRO A 35 54.63 -55.84 -42.72
CA PRO A 35 53.85 -57.10 -42.89
C PRO A 35 52.66 -57.31 -41.88
N TRP A 36 51.46 -57.70 -42.34
CA TRP A 36 50.34 -58.17 -41.48
C TRP A 36 49.65 -59.38 -42.12
N ALA A 37 49.58 -60.52 -41.43
CA ALA A 37 48.48 -61.52 -41.53
C ALA A 37 48.79 -62.79 -40.68
N GLU A 38 47.72 -63.40 -40.11
CA GLU A 38 47.63 -64.65 -39.32
C GLU A 38 47.76 -64.49 -37.79
N ALA A 39 46.89 -64.99 -36.87
CA ALA A 39 45.76 -65.94 -36.89
C ALA A 39 44.89 -65.83 -35.60
N ALA A 40 43.68 -66.42 -35.60
CA ALA A 40 42.62 -66.37 -34.56
C ALA A 40 42.42 -67.69 -33.74
N GLY A 41 41.66 -67.68 -32.62
CA GLY A 41 41.14 -68.87 -31.87
C GLY A 41 40.05 -68.61 -30.76
N PRO A 42 39.23 -69.60 -30.31
CA PRO A 42 37.80 -69.44 -29.85
C PRO A 42 37.40 -69.77 -28.36
N ARG A 43 36.12 -69.56 -27.93
CA ARG A 43 35.51 -69.69 -26.54
C ARG A 43 34.30 -70.69 -26.39
N PRO A 44 33.91 -71.19 -25.18
CA PRO A 44 32.69 -72.01 -24.91
C PRO A 44 31.65 -71.47 -23.84
N ARG A 45 30.49 -72.18 -23.63
CA ARG A 45 29.25 -71.84 -22.82
C ARG A 45 28.72 -72.99 -21.89
N THR A 46 27.93 -72.73 -20.80
CA THR A 46 27.13 -73.73 -19.97
C THR A 46 25.83 -73.14 -19.27
N THR A 47 25.06 -73.93 -18.45
CA THR A 47 23.56 -74.10 -18.31
C THR A 47 22.83 -73.84 -16.91
N GLU A 48 21.47 -74.03 -16.84
CA GLU A 48 20.32 -73.74 -15.89
C GLU A 48 20.22 -74.22 -14.39
N ARG A 49 19.46 -73.48 -13.52
CA ARG A 49 18.78 -73.88 -12.21
C ARG A 49 17.77 -72.81 -11.66
N HIS A 50 16.43 -72.95 -11.74
CA HIS A 50 15.47 -72.02 -11.05
C HIS A 50 14.11 -72.69 -10.74
N ILE A 51 13.46 -72.46 -9.56
CA ILE A 51 11.97 -72.42 -9.33
C ILE A 51 11.56 -72.15 -7.85
N ALA A 52 12.22 -72.68 -6.80
CA ALA A 52 11.76 -72.48 -5.39
C ALA A 52 12.01 -71.08 -4.80
N VAL A 53 12.94 -70.33 -5.38
CA VAL A 53 13.32 -68.97 -4.95
C VAL A 53 12.19 -67.96 -5.22
N HIS A 54 11.32 -68.22 -6.19
CA HIS A 54 10.30 -67.27 -6.64
C HIS A 54 9.25 -66.92 -5.57
N LYS A 55 8.79 -67.84 -4.71
CA LYS A 55 7.72 -67.51 -3.74
C LYS A 55 8.14 -66.53 -2.64
N ARG A 56 9.36 -66.70 -2.11
CA ARG A 56 9.91 -65.80 -1.07
C ARG A 56 10.31 -64.46 -1.67
N LEU A 57 10.83 -64.49 -2.90
CA LEU A 57 11.16 -63.30 -3.67
C LEU A 57 9.90 -62.48 -4.01
N VAL A 58 8.82 -63.14 -4.44
CA VAL A 58 7.52 -62.50 -4.72
C VAL A 58 6.90 -61.90 -3.46
N LEU A 59 6.99 -62.56 -2.30
CA LEU A 59 6.49 -62.02 -1.03
C LEU A 59 7.28 -60.77 -0.61
N GLY A 60 8.61 -60.79 -0.78
CA GLY A 60 9.47 -59.63 -0.52
C GLY A 60 9.13 -58.43 -1.41
N PHE A 61 8.91 -58.67 -2.71
CA PHE A 61 8.46 -57.62 -3.64
C PHE A 61 7.07 -57.09 -3.26
N ALA A 62 6.12 -57.96 -2.88
CA ALA A 62 4.79 -57.55 -2.47
C ALA A 62 4.81 -56.64 -1.22
N VAL A 63 5.63 -56.97 -0.22
CA VAL A 63 5.78 -56.15 0.99
C VAL A 63 6.49 -54.82 0.67
N SER A 64 7.51 -54.84 -0.19
CA SER A 64 8.20 -53.62 -0.64
C SER A 64 7.25 -52.68 -1.39
N ILE A 65 6.39 -53.20 -2.26
CA ILE A 65 5.40 -52.41 -3.00
C ILE A 65 4.37 -51.82 -2.03
N LEU A 66 3.87 -52.59 -1.06
CA LEU A 66 2.93 -52.09 -0.06
C LEU A 66 3.54 -50.99 0.82
N ALA A 67 4.80 -51.14 1.22
CA ALA A 67 5.51 -50.11 1.98
C ALA A 67 5.68 -48.82 1.16
N LEU A 68 6.02 -48.92 -0.12
CA LEU A 68 6.11 -47.77 -1.02
C LEU A 68 4.75 -47.07 -1.17
N LEU A 69 3.67 -47.83 -1.38
CA LEU A 69 2.32 -47.28 -1.47
C LEU A 69 1.90 -46.55 -0.19
N ALA A 70 2.20 -47.13 0.97
CA ALA A 70 1.91 -46.52 2.26
C ALA A 70 2.68 -45.21 2.47
N VAL A 71 3.98 -45.19 2.14
CA VAL A 71 4.80 -43.97 2.23
C VAL A 71 4.30 -42.89 1.28
N THR A 72 3.93 -43.26 0.04
CA THR A 72 3.37 -42.29 -0.91
C THR A 72 2.01 -41.76 -0.46
N MET A 73 1.15 -42.62 0.12
CA MET A 73 -0.14 -42.19 0.66
C MET A 73 0.03 -41.24 1.85
N ILE A 74 0.97 -41.53 2.76
CA ILE A 74 1.29 -40.63 3.89
C ILE A 74 1.85 -39.30 3.38
N ALA A 75 2.76 -39.33 2.40
CA ALA A 75 3.32 -38.12 1.82
C ALA A 75 2.23 -37.25 1.17
N VAL A 76 1.33 -37.84 0.38
CA VAL A 76 0.20 -37.12 -0.24
C VAL A 76 -0.77 -36.59 0.81
N LEU A 77 -1.11 -37.38 1.84
CA LEU A 77 -1.99 -36.93 2.93
C LEU A 77 -1.37 -35.79 3.73
N LEU A 78 -0.06 -35.83 3.98
CA LEU A 78 0.67 -34.73 4.62
C LEU A 78 0.73 -33.50 3.72
N SER A 79 0.95 -33.66 2.40
CA SER A 79 0.94 -32.55 1.45
C SER A 79 -0.42 -31.85 1.38
N VAL A 80 -1.53 -32.61 1.31
CA VAL A 80 -2.88 -32.03 1.28
C VAL A 80 -3.21 -31.32 2.59
N ARG A 81 -2.83 -31.90 3.74
CA ARG A 81 -3.00 -31.24 5.05
C ARG A 81 -2.12 -30.03 5.23
N PHE A 82 -0.94 -30.02 4.61
CA PHE A 82 -0.04 -28.88 4.60
C PHE A 82 -0.57 -27.76 3.69
N GLU A 83 -1.21 -28.08 2.55
CA GLU A 83 -1.90 -27.11 1.70
C GLU A 83 -3.14 -26.50 2.39
N GLU A 84 -3.94 -27.29 3.11
CA GLU A 84 -5.08 -26.75 3.89
C GLU A 84 -4.63 -25.85 5.05
N CYS A 85 -3.48 -26.13 5.66
CA CYS A 85 -2.91 -25.31 6.73
C CYS A 85 -2.15 -24.09 6.19
N GLY A 86 -1.52 -24.24 5.02
CA GLY A 86 -0.81 -23.19 4.30
C GLY A 86 -1.76 -22.16 3.70
N ALA A 87 -2.87 -22.58 3.09
CA ALA A 87 -3.88 -21.64 2.59
C ALA A 87 -4.58 -20.84 3.71
N ALA A 88 -4.74 -21.45 4.90
CA ALA A 88 -5.25 -20.75 6.08
C ALA A 88 -4.22 -19.82 6.73
N ALA A 89 -2.92 -20.14 6.60
CA ALA A 89 -1.83 -19.28 7.06
C ALA A 89 -1.57 -18.12 6.09
N ASP A 90 -1.52 -18.39 4.78
CA ASP A 90 -1.39 -17.38 3.72
C ASP A 90 -2.56 -16.40 3.77
N GLY A 91 -3.81 -16.88 3.95
CA GLY A 91 -4.97 -16.00 4.09
C GLY A 91 -4.95 -15.16 5.38
N ALA A 92 -4.38 -15.68 6.47
CA ALA A 92 -4.24 -14.92 7.72
C ALA A 92 -3.09 -13.89 7.65
N GLU A 93 -1.99 -14.23 7.00
CA GLU A 93 -0.87 -13.31 6.75
C GLU A 93 -1.28 -12.20 5.78
N GLU A 94 -2.02 -12.51 4.71
CA GLU A 94 -2.59 -11.50 3.78
C GLU A 94 -3.60 -10.59 4.50
N GLU A 95 -4.49 -11.13 5.34
CA GLU A 95 -5.43 -10.33 6.14
C GLU A 95 -4.70 -9.41 7.14
N GLU A 96 -3.66 -9.90 7.82
CA GLU A 96 -2.85 -9.09 8.73
C GLU A 96 -2.07 -7.99 7.99
N GLU A 97 -1.48 -8.29 6.83
CA GLU A 97 -0.81 -7.31 5.98
C GLU A 97 -1.77 -6.22 5.46
N GLU A 98 -2.97 -6.60 5.00
CA GLU A 98 -4.00 -5.66 4.57
C GLU A 98 -4.47 -4.74 5.71
N GLU A 99 -4.67 -5.29 6.91
CA GLU A 99 -5.03 -4.50 8.10
C GLU A 99 -3.92 -3.53 8.51
N GLU A 100 -2.65 -3.96 8.47
CA GLU A 100 -1.51 -3.09 8.77
C GLU A 100 -1.36 -1.97 7.75
N GLU A 101 -1.52 -2.27 6.45
CA GLU A 101 -1.53 -1.27 5.39
C GLU A 101 -2.67 -0.26 5.55
N GLU A 102 -3.88 -0.72 5.89
CA GLU A 102 -5.00 0.17 6.18
C GLU A 102 -4.71 1.05 7.40
N TRP A 103 -4.14 0.47 8.46
CA TRP A 103 -3.74 1.21 9.66
C TRP A 103 -2.65 2.26 9.37
N GLN A 104 -1.65 1.92 8.56
CA GLN A 104 -0.62 2.84 8.08
C GLN A 104 -1.27 3.99 7.30
N ARG A 105 -2.13 3.66 6.33
CA ARG A 105 -2.87 4.62 5.50
C ARG A 105 -3.71 5.57 6.37
N ARG A 106 -4.38 5.05 7.42
CA ARG A 106 -5.17 5.86 8.38
C ARG A 106 -4.31 6.78 9.24
N ARG A 107 -3.08 6.38 9.60
CA ARG A 107 -2.14 7.22 10.36
C ARG A 107 -1.63 8.39 9.51
N GLU A 108 -1.46 8.17 8.21
CA GLU A 108 -0.97 9.16 7.24
C GLU A 108 -2.03 10.16 6.76
N LEU A 109 -3.31 9.90 7.01
CA LEU A 109 -4.38 10.80 6.61
C LEU A 109 -4.20 12.21 7.18
N PRO A 110 -4.40 13.26 6.35
CA PRO A 110 -4.34 14.62 6.83
C PRO A 110 -5.42 14.87 7.89
N PRO A 111 -5.23 15.85 8.79
CA PRO A 111 -6.10 16.05 9.95
C PRO A 111 -7.60 16.24 9.60
N TRP A 112 -7.91 16.79 8.44
CA TRP A 112 -9.28 17.01 7.95
C TRP A 112 -9.91 15.79 7.26
N ALA A 113 -9.13 14.77 6.87
CA ALA A 113 -9.66 13.54 6.28
C ALA A 113 -10.15 12.53 7.34
N ARG A 114 -9.90 12.81 8.62
CA ARG A 114 -10.40 12.00 9.73
C ARG A 114 -11.85 12.38 10.06
N PRO A 115 -12.70 11.43 10.47
CA PRO A 115 -14.11 11.69 10.77
C PRO A 115 -14.32 12.57 12.01
N ARG A 116 -13.34 12.63 12.93
CA ARG A 116 -13.38 13.48 14.12
C ARG A 116 -12.49 14.70 13.94
N LEU A 117 -12.97 15.85 14.40
CA LEU A 117 -12.17 17.07 14.39
C LEU A 117 -10.88 16.90 15.21
N PRO A 118 -9.76 17.46 14.72
CA PRO A 118 -8.52 17.57 15.49
C PRO A 118 -8.70 18.32 16.81
N ARG A 119 -7.97 17.91 17.86
CA ARG A 119 -8.12 18.45 19.24
C ARG A 119 -7.17 19.61 19.57
N HIS A 120 -6.46 20.15 18.58
CA HIS A 120 -5.46 21.21 18.80
C HIS A 120 -6.07 22.58 19.09
N LEU A 121 -7.35 22.79 18.74
CA LEU A 121 -8.12 23.99 19.04
C LEU A 121 -9.36 23.62 19.85
N ARG A 122 -9.70 24.46 20.81
CA ARG A 122 -10.92 24.33 21.59
C ARG A 122 -11.75 25.62 21.44
N PRO A 123 -12.98 25.56 20.95
CA PRO A 123 -13.85 26.72 20.95
C PRO A 123 -14.24 27.09 22.38
N LEU A 124 -14.18 28.39 22.69
CA LEU A 124 -14.57 28.97 23.97
C LEU A 124 -15.94 29.64 23.88
N HIS A 125 -16.17 30.40 22.81
CA HIS A 125 -17.40 31.18 22.63
C HIS A 125 -17.74 31.34 21.15
N TYR A 126 -19.04 31.40 20.85
CA TYR A 126 -19.58 31.67 19.53
C TYR A 126 -20.48 32.90 19.60
N ASN A 127 -20.18 33.91 18.80
CA ASN A 127 -21.10 34.99 18.50
C ASN A 127 -21.64 34.77 17.08
N LEU A 128 -22.94 34.50 16.97
CA LEU A 128 -23.60 34.14 15.73
C LEU A 128 -24.62 35.23 15.36
N MET A 129 -24.44 35.83 14.19
CA MET A 129 -25.42 36.70 13.56
C MET A 129 -25.98 35.98 12.34
N LEU A 130 -27.31 35.98 12.21
CA LEU A 130 -28.02 35.33 11.11
C LEU A 130 -29.17 36.22 10.67
N SER A 131 -29.35 36.35 9.36
CA SER A 131 -30.45 37.06 8.72
C SER A 131 -31.06 36.16 7.66
N ALA A 132 -32.36 35.93 7.77
CA ALA A 132 -33.11 35.09 6.85
C ALA A 132 -33.91 35.97 5.87
N PHE A 133 -33.91 35.59 4.60
CA PHE A 133 -34.62 36.24 3.52
C PHE A 133 -35.64 35.26 2.96
N MET A 134 -36.93 35.54 3.18
CA MET A 134 -38.02 34.61 2.84
C MET A 134 -38.51 34.79 1.39
N GLU A 135 -38.08 35.85 0.70
CA GLU A 135 -38.41 36.11 -0.70
C GLU A 135 -37.66 35.15 -1.64
N ASN A 136 -36.38 34.90 -1.33
CA ASN A 136 -35.51 34.01 -2.11
C ASN A 136 -35.09 32.74 -1.34
N PHE A 137 -35.57 32.58 -0.10
CA PHE A 137 -35.27 31.46 0.79
C PHE A 137 -33.77 31.25 0.99
N THR A 138 -33.07 32.33 1.30
CA THR A 138 -31.64 32.33 1.64
C THR A 138 -31.44 32.83 3.05
N PHE A 139 -30.27 32.55 3.61
CA PHE A 139 -29.82 33.22 4.81
C PHE A 139 -28.34 33.58 4.68
N SER A 140 -27.96 34.68 5.31
CA SER A 140 -26.58 35.11 5.42
C SER A 140 -26.27 35.50 6.85
N GLY A 141 -24.99 35.53 7.17
CA GLY A 141 -24.58 35.83 8.52
C GLY A 141 -23.09 35.92 8.69
N GLU A 142 -22.72 36.17 9.93
CA GLU A 142 -21.35 36.05 10.37
C GLU A 142 -21.30 35.24 11.67
N VAL A 143 -20.25 34.44 11.80
CA VAL A 143 -19.91 33.78 13.05
C VAL A 143 -18.52 34.21 13.48
N ASN A 144 -18.39 34.63 14.73
CA ASN A 144 -17.11 34.88 15.37
C ASN A 144 -16.88 33.83 16.46
N VAL A 145 -15.84 33.02 16.29
CA VAL A 145 -15.49 31.91 17.18
C VAL A 145 -14.21 32.27 17.94
N GLN A 146 -14.31 32.35 19.26
CA GLN A 146 -13.14 32.46 20.11
C GLN A 146 -12.54 31.07 20.34
N LEU A 147 -11.26 30.91 20.04
CA LEU A 147 -10.54 29.63 20.01
C LEU A 147 -9.35 29.68 20.98
N GLU A 148 -9.29 28.72 21.90
CA GLU A 148 -8.11 28.40 22.71
C GLU A 148 -7.21 27.41 21.97
N VAL A 149 -5.91 27.72 21.88
CA VAL A 149 -4.93 26.84 21.24
C VAL A 149 -4.32 25.90 22.27
N ARG A 150 -4.59 24.60 22.12
CA ARG A 150 -4.01 23.54 22.95
C ARG A 150 -2.68 23.06 22.41
N ASN A 151 -2.59 22.88 21.10
CA ASN A 151 -1.36 22.49 20.40
C ASN A 151 -1.10 23.46 19.25
N ALA A 152 0.15 23.85 19.06
CA ALA A 152 0.54 24.73 17.97
C ALA A 152 0.12 24.13 16.61
N SER A 153 -0.51 24.93 15.76
CA SER A 153 -1.00 24.48 14.47
C SER A 153 -1.13 25.61 13.47
N ARG A 154 -0.98 25.27 12.18
CA ARG A 154 -1.14 26.20 11.05
C ARG A 154 -2.49 26.06 10.36
N TYR A 155 -3.42 25.29 10.93
CA TYR A 155 -4.72 25.05 10.32
C TYR A 155 -5.83 25.07 11.36
N ILE A 156 -7.01 25.52 10.92
CA ILE A 156 -8.27 25.42 11.65
C ILE A 156 -9.19 24.53 10.83
N VAL A 157 -9.72 23.47 11.44
CA VAL A 157 -10.67 22.54 10.81
C VAL A 157 -11.98 22.64 11.58
N LEU A 158 -13.07 22.87 10.86
CA LEU A 158 -14.41 22.96 11.41
C LEU A 158 -15.42 22.32 10.45
N HIS A 159 -16.58 21.91 10.95
CA HIS A 159 -17.64 21.40 10.09
C HIS A 159 -18.29 22.52 9.28
N ALA A 160 -18.56 22.23 8.00
CA ALA A 160 -19.34 23.08 7.12
C ALA A 160 -19.93 22.22 6.00
N HIS A 161 -21.24 22.36 5.76
CA HIS A 161 -21.95 21.60 4.73
C HIS A 161 -23.00 22.49 4.08
N ARG A 162 -23.12 22.43 2.75
CA ARG A 162 -24.11 23.17 1.93
C ARG A 162 -24.19 24.68 2.24
N MET A 163 -23.04 25.30 2.46
CA MET A 163 -22.93 26.76 2.65
C MET A 163 -21.80 27.33 1.82
N HIS A 164 -21.93 28.60 1.45
CA HIS A 164 -20.92 29.37 0.76
C HIS A 164 -20.24 30.32 1.75
N ILE A 165 -18.91 30.39 1.66
CA ILE A 165 -18.06 31.18 2.56
C ILE A 165 -17.52 32.37 1.78
N GLU A 166 -17.97 33.56 2.15
CA GLU A 166 -17.60 34.80 1.46
C GLU A 166 -16.26 35.34 1.95
N ALA A 167 -16.01 35.27 3.26
CA ALA A 167 -14.79 35.78 3.85
C ALA A 167 -14.41 35.04 5.14
N VAL A 168 -13.10 34.93 5.37
CA VAL A 168 -12.52 34.37 6.59
C VAL A 168 -11.45 35.31 7.12
N ARG A 169 -11.50 35.64 8.41
CA ARG A 169 -10.50 36.44 9.11
C ARG A 169 -10.10 35.75 10.40
N VAL A 170 -8.80 35.79 10.71
CA VAL A 170 -8.25 35.25 11.96
C VAL A 170 -7.44 36.35 12.63
N ALA A 171 -7.71 36.63 13.89
CA ALA A 171 -7.02 37.66 14.67
C ALA A 171 -6.67 37.15 16.07
N GLU A 172 -5.55 37.60 16.62
CA GLU A 172 -5.20 37.37 18.02
C GLU A 172 -6.03 38.31 18.91
N ASP A 173 -6.61 37.79 19.99
CA ASP A 173 -7.57 38.55 20.82
C ASP A 173 -6.91 39.76 21.53
N LYS A 174 -5.61 39.66 21.82
CA LYS A 174 -4.86 40.62 22.64
C LYS A 174 -4.03 41.65 21.86
N LEU A 175 -3.95 41.54 20.53
CA LEU A 175 -3.11 42.39 19.68
C LEU A 175 -3.86 42.71 18.38
N ALA A 176 -3.84 43.99 17.98
CA ALA A 176 -4.23 44.41 16.64
C ALA A 176 -3.23 43.83 15.61
N GLY A 177 -3.40 42.57 15.26
CA GLY A 177 -2.52 41.84 14.36
C GLY A 177 -3.25 40.64 13.76
N GLY A 178 -3.69 40.79 12.50
CA GLY A 178 -4.34 39.71 11.77
C GLY A 178 -3.37 38.56 11.49
N VAL A 179 -3.81 37.32 11.70
CA VAL A 179 -3.11 36.14 11.22
C VAL A 179 -3.47 35.95 9.76
N ARG A 180 -2.48 36.04 8.86
CA ARG A 180 -2.72 35.89 7.42
C ARG A 180 -3.18 34.47 7.09
N VAL A 181 -4.34 34.38 6.45
CA VAL A 181 -4.89 33.14 5.86
C VAL A 181 -4.14 32.88 4.55
N ALA A 182 -3.56 31.69 4.44
CA ALA A 182 -2.82 31.23 3.27
C ALA A 182 -3.78 30.76 2.16
N ARG A 183 -4.75 29.93 2.54
CA ARG A 183 -5.81 29.40 1.68
C ARG A 183 -6.93 28.82 2.52
N THR A 184 -8.09 28.65 1.89
CA THR A 184 -9.23 27.93 2.47
C THR A 184 -9.77 26.94 1.45
N PHE A 185 -10.38 25.85 1.93
CA PHE A 185 -11.02 24.87 1.06
C PHE A 185 -12.01 24.01 1.84
N PHE A 186 -13.00 23.46 1.13
CA PHE A 186 -13.89 22.42 1.65
C PHE A 186 -13.29 21.04 1.40
N TYR A 187 -13.59 20.12 2.31
CA TYR A 187 -13.32 18.69 2.15
C TYR A 187 -14.64 17.92 2.30
N PRO A 188 -15.37 17.69 1.20
CA PRO A 188 -16.74 17.17 1.23
C PRO A 188 -16.89 15.80 1.90
N GLN A 189 -15.87 14.94 1.80
CA GLN A 189 -15.90 13.56 2.29
C GLN A 189 -16.13 13.47 3.80
N THR A 190 -15.65 14.45 4.57
CA THR A 190 -15.87 14.55 6.03
C THR A 190 -16.66 15.79 6.42
N GLN A 191 -17.22 16.52 5.44
CA GLN A 191 -18.03 17.73 5.63
C GLN A 191 -17.33 18.79 6.49
N VAL A 192 -16.05 19.06 6.17
CA VAL A 192 -15.25 20.07 6.88
C VAL A 192 -14.81 21.20 5.96
N PHE A 193 -14.62 22.37 6.55
CA PHE A 193 -13.96 23.52 5.98
C PHE A 193 -12.62 23.73 6.69
N VAL A 194 -11.58 23.94 5.90
CA VAL A 194 -10.20 24.05 6.36
C VAL A 194 -9.67 25.45 6.08
N VAL A 195 -9.15 26.10 7.11
CA VAL A 195 -8.47 27.40 7.02
C VAL A 195 -6.99 27.16 7.27
N VAL A 196 -6.14 27.36 6.26
CA VAL A 196 -4.69 27.24 6.39
C VAL A 196 -4.07 28.62 6.61
N LEU A 197 -3.12 28.73 7.53
CA LEU A 197 -2.52 29.97 7.99
C LEU A 197 -1.03 30.05 7.58
N ASN A 198 -0.56 31.28 7.35
CA ASN A 198 0.85 31.52 6.99
C ASN A 198 1.82 31.32 8.15
N ARG A 199 1.34 31.39 9.39
CA ARG A 199 2.11 31.11 10.61
C ARG A 199 1.34 30.18 11.54
N SER A 200 2.06 29.55 12.47
CA SER A 200 1.42 28.72 13.50
C SER A 200 0.69 29.59 14.52
N LEU A 201 -0.47 29.13 14.95
CA LEU A 201 -1.12 29.58 16.17
C LEU A 201 -0.28 29.11 17.36
N GLU A 202 -0.15 29.95 18.37
CA GLU A 202 0.68 29.69 19.55
C GLU A 202 -0.14 29.08 20.68
N VAL A 203 0.44 28.13 21.40
CA VAL A 203 -0.19 27.42 22.53
C VAL A 203 -0.52 28.41 23.65
N GLN A 204 -1.62 28.16 24.39
CA GLN A 204 -2.11 29.01 25.50
C GLN A 204 -2.53 30.43 25.09
N LYS A 205 -2.58 30.74 23.79
CA LYS A 205 -3.18 31.97 23.27
C LYS A 205 -4.61 31.76 22.80
N SER A 206 -5.35 32.86 22.73
CA SER A 206 -6.71 32.92 22.20
C SER A 206 -6.76 33.67 20.87
N TYR A 207 -7.51 33.13 19.92
CA TYR A 207 -7.72 33.72 18.60
C TYR A 207 -9.21 33.82 18.29
N ASN A 208 -9.59 34.84 17.52
CA ASN A 208 -10.93 34.99 16.98
C ASN A 208 -10.94 34.61 15.50
N LEU A 209 -11.79 33.63 15.16
CA LEU A 209 -12.08 33.22 13.79
C LEU A 209 -13.42 33.82 13.39
N LYS A 210 -13.39 34.80 12.47
CA LYS A 210 -14.57 35.40 11.88
C LYS A 210 -14.83 34.81 10.49
N ILE A 211 -16.02 34.28 10.27
CA ILE A 211 -16.47 33.71 9.00
C ILE A 211 -17.75 34.44 8.59
N ILE A 212 -17.78 34.95 7.36
CA ILE A 212 -18.97 35.50 6.70
C ILE A 212 -19.48 34.46 5.71
N TYR A 213 -20.76 34.12 5.80
CA TYR A 213 -21.35 33.02 5.05
C TYR A 213 -22.74 33.35 4.53
N ASN A 214 -23.14 32.63 3.49
CA ASN A 214 -24.51 32.59 2.99
C ASN A 214 -24.89 31.17 2.52
N ALA A 215 -26.17 30.84 2.57
CA ALA A 215 -26.69 29.53 2.21
C ALA A 215 -28.19 29.58 1.88
N LEU A 216 -28.70 28.49 1.32
CA LEU A 216 -30.14 28.30 1.07
C LEU A 216 -30.83 27.82 2.35
N ILE A 217 -32.04 28.30 2.59
CA ILE A 217 -32.93 27.74 3.62
C ILE A 217 -33.49 26.43 3.08
N GLU A 218 -33.17 25.34 3.76
CA GLU A 218 -33.50 23.98 3.29
C GLU A 218 -35.00 23.69 3.38
N ASN A 219 -35.47 22.79 2.51
CA ASN A 219 -36.83 22.23 2.57
C ASN A 219 -36.88 20.95 3.42
N GLU A 220 -35.72 20.31 3.61
CA GLU A 220 -35.56 19.12 4.43
C GLU A 220 -35.56 19.54 5.91
N LEU A 221 -36.01 18.65 6.81
CA LEU A 221 -36.04 18.90 8.26
C LEU A 221 -34.64 18.80 8.90
N LEU A 222 -33.64 19.39 8.26
CA LEU A 222 -32.23 19.33 8.62
C LEU A 222 -31.60 20.73 8.51
N GLY A 223 -30.77 21.08 9.50
CA GLY A 223 -30.08 22.37 9.52
C GLY A 223 -31.04 23.55 9.70
N PHE A 224 -30.81 24.63 8.95
CA PHE A 224 -31.72 25.77 8.94
C PHE A 224 -32.72 25.61 7.79
N PHE A 225 -33.96 25.31 8.16
CA PHE A 225 -35.02 24.92 7.22
C PHE A 225 -36.26 25.79 7.37
N ARG A 226 -37.11 25.76 6.35
CA ARG A 226 -38.42 26.42 6.34
C ARG A 226 -39.54 25.41 6.41
N SER A 227 -40.62 25.82 7.07
CA SER A 227 -41.90 25.12 7.06
C SER A 227 -42.99 26.09 6.62
N SER A 228 -44.17 25.56 6.29
CA SER A 228 -45.33 26.36 5.87
C SER A 228 -46.59 25.90 6.59
N TYR A 229 -47.52 26.81 6.80
CA TYR A 229 -48.85 26.52 7.38
C TYR A 229 -49.95 27.17 6.55
N VAL A 230 -51.18 26.67 6.67
CA VAL A 230 -52.34 27.26 5.99
C VAL A 230 -53.12 28.11 6.98
N LEU A 231 -53.35 29.37 6.63
CA LEU A 231 -54.11 30.31 7.44
C LEU A 231 -55.14 31.01 6.55
N HIS A 232 -56.43 30.80 6.84
CA HIS A 232 -57.56 31.30 6.05
C HIS A 232 -57.51 30.90 4.56
N GLY A 233 -57.03 29.68 4.27
CA GLY A 233 -56.90 29.16 2.90
C GLY A 233 -55.65 29.61 2.15
N GLU A 234 -54.85 30.52 2.71
CA GLU A 234 -53.56 30.93 2.16
C GLU A 234 -52.42 30.15 2.81
N ARG A 235 -51.47 29.67 1.99
CA ARG A 235 -50.24 29.06 2.48
C ARG A 235 -49.23 30.15 2.84
N ARG A 236 -48.78 30.15 4.09
CA ARG A 236 -47.77 31.05 4.66
C ARG A 236 -46.52 30.28 5.07
#